data_AF-A0A0B5BKK0-F1
#
_entry.id   AF-A0A0B5BKK0-F1
#
_cell.length_a   1.000
_cell.length_b   1.000
_cell.length_c   1.000
_cell.angle_alpha   90.00
_cell.angle_beta   90.00
_cell.angle_gamma   90.00
#
_symmetry.space_group_name_H-M   'P 1'
#
loop_
_entity.id
_entity.type
_entity.pdbx_description
1 polymer ?
#
loop_
_entity_poly.entity_id
_entity_poly.type
_entity_poly.pdbx_seq_one_letter_code
_entity_poly.pdbx_strand_id
1 'polypeptide(L)'
;MNSRRIFCYWGLLLGVMLLSGCYHLRLEATPLDAPRFEVSRPPADVYATVKYLLARDRYEFEQDDAKERVLLTGFRHFSTRAGGLTLPAGGRLYFQRLKITVREVEGGSEVTVESADLEIRSSYAYDEGGKVNYFKKRYPYEHYPGMFDLDVVNRELNSVGRDLETALRTGVRNGQ
;
A
#
# COMPACT_ATOMS: atom_id res chain seq x y z
N MET A 1 -21.22 -17.03 -54.59
CA MET A 1 -20.84 -16.16 -53.46
C MET A 1 -19.68 -16.83 -52.73
N ASN A 2 -18.48 -16.24 -52.74
CA ASN A 2 -17.22 -16.91 -52.37
C ASN A 2 -17.10 -17.17 -50.86
N SER A 3 -17.17 -18.44 -50.43
CA SER A 3 -16.95 -18.89 -49.04
C SER A 3 -15.65 -18.40 -48.41
N ARG A 4 -14.64 -18.08 -49.22
CA ARG A 4 -13.37 -17.47 -48.77
C ARG A 4 -13.53 -16.08 -48.15
N ARG A 5 -14.49 -15.27 -48.61
CA ARG A 5 -14.73 -13.93 -48.05
C ARG A 5 -15.41 -14.03 -46.70
N ILE A 6 -16.33 -14.97 -46.53
CA ILE A 6 -17.07 -15.20 -45.27
C ILE A 6 -16.10 -15.60 -44.14
N PHE A 7 -15.17 -16.53 -44.40
CA PHE A 7 -14.16 -16.94 -43.41
C PHE A 7 -13.24 -15.79 -42.96
N CYS A 8 -12.82 -14.91 -43.89
CA CYS A 8 -12.01 -13.75 -43.52
C CYS A 8 -12.78 -12.73 -42.67
N TYR A 9 -14.07 -12.50 -42.94
CA TYR A 9 -14.89 -11.60 -42.11
C TYR A 9 -15.13 -12.17 -40.71
N TRP A 10 -15.38 -13.47 -40.59
CA TRP A 10 -15.50 -14.12 -39.28
C TRP A 10 -14.20 -14.09 -38.48
N GLY A 11 -13.05 -14.36 -39.11
CA GLY A 11 -11.74 -14.27 -38.45
C GLY A 11 -11.42 -12.86 -37.95
N LEU A 12 -11.75 -11.83 -38.75
CA LEU A 12 -11.53 -10.44 -38.38
C LEU A 12 -12.48 -9.99 -37.26
N LEU A 13 -13.74 -10.40 -37.30
CA LEU A 13 -14.73 -10.09 -36.26
C LEU A 13 -14.40 -10.77 -34.93
N LEU A 14 -13.88 -12.01 -34.97
CA LEU A 14 -13.40 -12.74 -33.80
C LEU A 14 -12.12 -12.11 -33.21
N GLY A 15 -11.22 -11.62 -34.07
CA GLY A 15 -10.05 -10.84 -33.67
C GLY A 15 -10.41 -9.51 -32.99
N VAL A 16 -11.40 -8.78 -33.51
CA VAL A 16 -11.89 -7.54 -32.90
C VAL A 16 -12.56 -7.81 -31.55
N MET A 17 -13.35 -8.88 -31.42
CA MET A 17 -13.97 -9.25 -30.14
C MET A 17 -12.96 -9.67 -29.07
N LEU A 18 -11.91 -10.40 -29.45
CA LEU A 18 -10.81 -10.76 -28.54
C LEU A 18 -9.98 -9.53 -28.11
N LEU A 19 -9.78 -8.56 -29.00
CA LEU A 19 -9.09 -7.30 -28.70
C LEU A 19 -9.90 -6.43 -27.73
N SER A 20 -11.24 -6.35 -27.87
CA SER A 20 -12.09 -5.66 -26.89
C SER A 20 -12.11 -6.35 -25.52
N GLY A 21 -11.99 -7.68 -25.47
CA GLY A 21 -11.88 -8.43 -24.21
C GLY A 21 -10.58 -8.16 -23.44
N CYS A 22 -9.48 -7.89 -24.14
CA CYS A 22 -8.20 -7.55 -23.51
C CYS A 22 -8.15 -6.10 -22.99
N TYR A 23 -8.90 -5.18 -23.61
CA TYR A 23 -8.92 -3.76 -23.23
C TYR A 23 -9.81 -3.47 -22.01
N HIS A 24 -10.65 -4.42 -21.59
CA HIS A 24 -11.58 -4.27 -20.46
C HIS A 24 -11.17 -5.00 -19.17
N LEU A 25 -10.02 -5.69 -19.17
CA LEU A 25 -9.39 -6.14 -17.93
C LEU A 25 -8.61 -4.98 -17.28
N ARG A 26 -9.32 -3.89 -16.97
CA ARG A 26 -8.84 -2.95 -15.97
C ARG A 26 -8.98 -3.69 -14.65
N LEU A 27 -7.88 -4.32 -14.20
CA LEU A 27 -7.83 -4.97 -12.90
C LEU A 27 -8.33 -3.96 -11.87
N GLU A 28 -9.51 -4.22 -11.31
CA GLU A 28 -10.04 -3.39 -10.24
C GLU A 28 -9.11 -3.49 -9.02
N ALA A 29 -8.98 -2.39 -8.29
CA ALA A 29 -8.20 -2.37 -7.07
C ALA A 29 -8.76 -3.43 -6.10
N THR A 30 -7.95 -4.41 -5.74
CA THR A 30 -8.33 -5.45 -4.81
C THR A 30 -8.33 -4.86 -3.40
N PRO A 31 -9.32 -5.16 -2.55
CA PRO A 31 -9.31 -4.69 -1.17
C PRO A 31 -8.08 -5.21 -0.43
N LEU A 32 -7.44 -4.32 0.34
CA LEU A 32 -6.30 -4.62 1.19
C LEU A 32 -6.79 -5.13 2.55
N ASP A 33 -5.92 -5.87 3.25
CA ASP A 33 -6.21 -6.25 4.63
C ASP A 33 -6.28 -5.01 5.51
N ALA A 34 -7.19 -5.02 6.49
CA ALA A 34 -7.29 -3.98 7.51
C ALA A 34 -7.20 -4.64 8.89
N PRO A 35 -5.99 -4.85 9.44
CA PRO A 35 -5.82 -5.45 10.75
C PRO A 35 -6.59 -4.69 11.83
N ARG A 36 -7.30 -5.44 12.68
CA ARG A 36 -8.10 -4.93 13.80
C ARG A 36 -7.82 -5.73 15.06
N PHE A 37 -7.74 -5.04 16.18
CA PHE A 37 -7.55 -5.67 17.49
C PHE A 37 -8.12 -4.80 18.61
N GLU A 38 -8.55 -5.44 19.68
CA GLU A 38 -9.13 -4.81 20.86
C GLU A 38 -8.13 -4.73 22.02
N VAL A 39 -8.21 -3.64 22.77
CA VAL A 39 -7.37 -3.35 23.92
C VAL A 39 -8.25 -2.84 25.07
N SER A 40 -8.09 -3.41 26.26
CA SER A 40 -8.81 -3.01 27.48
C SER A 40 -8.25 -1.72 28.09
N ARG A 41 -8.30 -0.62 27.34
CA ARG A 41 -7.85 0.72 27.75
C ARG A 41 -8.79 1.80 27.20
N PRO A 42 -8.83 2.99 27.83
CA PRO A 42 -9.59 4.11 27.30
C PRO A 42 -9.11 4.54 25.90
N PRO A 43 -10.01 4.92 24.98
CA PRO A 43 -9.64 5.28 23.62
C PRO A 43 -8.67 6.45 23.51
N ALA A 44 -8.77 7.44 24.41
CA ALA A 44 -7.86 8.58 24.43
C ALA A 44 -6.42 8.16 24.75
N ASP A 45 -6.24 7.24 25.71
CA ASP A 45 -4.93 6.71 26.09
C ASP A 45 -4.33 5.85 24.97
N VAL A 46 -5.17 5.02 24.34
CA VAL A 46 -4.77 4.21 23.18
C VAL A 46 -4.35 5.10 22.02
N TYR A 47 -5.14 6.13 21.69
CA TYR A 47 -4.83 7.09 20.65
C TYR A 47 -3.50 7.80 20.88
N ALA A 48 -3.29 8.33 22.09
CA ALA A 48 -2.05 9.00 22.46
C ALA A 48 -0.84 8.04 22.38
N THR A 49 -1.02 6.78 22.82
CA THR A 49 0.04 5.77 22.77
C THR A 49 0.38 5.37 21.33
N VAL A 50 -0.63 5.14 20.47
CA VAL A 50 -0.44 4.84 19.04
C VAL A 50 0.32 5.98 18.37
N LYS A 51 -0.10 7.23 18.59
CA LYS A 51 0.58 8.42 18.07
C LYS A 51 2.05 8.45 18.50
N TYR A 52 2.32 8.23 19.79
CA TYR A 52 3.68 8.18 20.33
C TYR A 52 4.54 7.10 19.67
N LEU A 53 4.00 5.88 19.53
CA LEU A 53 4.72 4.75 18.91
C LEU A 53 5.05 5.04 17.43
N LEU A 54 4.07 5.53 16.66
CA LEU A 54 4.28 5.89 15.27
C LEU A 54 5.30 7.03 15.12
N ALA A 55 5.24 8.05 15.99
CA ALA A 55 6.21 9.15 16.00
C ALA A 55 7.63 8.65 16.30
N ARG A 56 7.77 7.74 17.28
CA ARG A 56 9.05 7.12 17.64
C ARG A 56 9.65 6.35 16.46
N ASP A 57 8.80 5.69 15.68
CA ASP A 57 9.21 4.92 14.49
C ASP A 57 9.34 5.80 13.23
N ARG A 58 9.35 7.12 13.43
CA ARG A 58 9.55 8.18 12.42
C ARG A 58 8.48 8.24 11.35
N TYR A 59 7.24 7.92 11.69
CA TYR A 59 6.11 8.28 10.84
C TYR A 59 5.86 9.78 10.93
N GLU A 60 5.69 10.41 9.76
CA GLU A 60 5.19 11.78 9.65
C GLU A 60 3.66 11.75 9.66
N PHE A 61 3.02 12.72 10.32
CA PHE A 61 1.56 12.83 10.37
C PHE A 61 1.08 13.94 9.43
N GLU A 62 0.19 13.60 8.51
CA GLU A 62 -0.48 14.57 7.64
C GLU A 62 -1.80 15.03 8.24
N GLN A 63 -2.48 14.15 8.99
CA GLN A 63 -3.69 14.47 9.74
C GLN A 63 -3.64 13.84 11.13
N ASP A 64 -4.02 14.62 12.13
CA ASP A 64 -4.19 14.21 13.52
C ASP A 64 -5.54 14.75 14.00
N ASP A 65 -6.57 13.90 13.92
CA ASP A 65 -7.90 14.22 14.40
C ASP A 65 -8.14 13.54 15.74
N ALA A 66 -7.75 14.21 16.82
CA ALA A 66 -7.92 13.72 18.17
C ALA A 66 -9.40 13.57 18.60
N LYS A 67 -10.32 14.27 17.93
CA LYS A 67 -11.75 14.20 18.24
C LYS A 67 -12.36 12.91 17.68
N GLU A 68 -12.10 12.65 16.41
CA GLU A 68 -12.56 11.43 15.73
C GLU A 68 -11.61 10.24 16.01
N ARG A 69 -10.48 10.49 16.70
CA ARG A 69 -9.43 9.52 17.04
C ARG A 69 -8.87 8.83 15.79
N VAL A 70 -8.56 9.65 14.78
CA VAL A 70 -8.01 9.22 13.48
C VAL A 70 -6.64 9.85 13.24
N LEU A 71 -5.64 9.01 12.94
CA LEU A 71 -4.31 9.42 12.48
C LEU A 71 -4.16 9.05 11.01
N LEU A 72 -3.69 9.99 10.19
CA LEU A 72 -3.25 9.75 8.82
C LEU A 72 -1.77 10.08 8.70
N THR A 73 -0.98 9.10 8.26
CA THR A 73 0.46 9.29 8.08
C THR A 73 0.78 9.83 6.69
N GLY A 74 1.96 10.41 6.55
CA GLY A 74 2.60 10.62 5.26
C GLY A 74 3.08 9.32 4.63
N PHE A 75 3.54 9.41 3.38
CA PHE A 75 4.10 8.25 2.66
C PHE A 75 5.40 7.78 3.30
N ARG A 76 5.40 6.56 3.82
CA ARG A 76 6.59 5.90 4.36
C ARG A 76 7.06 4.78 3.44
N HIS A 77 8.36 4.73 3.18
CA HIS A 77 8.99 3.59 2.51
C HIS A 77 9.00 2.38 3.44
N PHE A 78 8.59 1.22 2.95
CA PHE A 78 8.56 -0.01 3.75
C PHE A 78 9.19 -1.23 3.06
N SER A 79 9.32 -1.23 1.73
CA SER A 79 9.91 -2.36 1.02
C SER A 79 10.64 -1.92 -0.25
N THR A 80 11.72 -2.61 -0.56
CA THR A 80 12.45 -2.48 -1.82
C THR A 80 12.44 -3.83 -2.52
N ARG A 81 11.72 -3.94 -3.64
CA ARG A 81 11.82 -5.09 -4.55
C ARG A 81 12.78 -4.72 -5.66
N ALA A 82 14.06 -5.08 -5.50
CA ALA A 82 14.97 -5.19 -6.64
C ALA A 82 14.53 -6.43 -7.42
N GLY A 83 14.08 -6.27 -8.67
CA GLY A 83 13.73 -7.44 -9.48
C GLY A 83 15.00 -8.17 -9.90
N GLY A 84 15.44 -9.15 -9.11
CA GLY A 84 16.47 -10.11 -9.50
C GLY A 84 17.89 -9.54 -9.74
N LEU A 85 18.81 -10.45 -10.09
CA LEU A 85 20.24 -10.18 -10.31
C LEU A 85 20.55 -9.25 -11.51
N THR A 86 19.57 -8.97 -12.38
CA THR A 86 19.79 -8.29 -13.67
C THR A 86 19.15 -6.91 -13.78
N LEU A 87 18.43 -6.42 -12.76
CA LEU A 87 17.84 -5.09 -12.82
C LEU A 87 18.76 -4.01 -12.23
N PRO A 88 18.77 -2.80 -12.82
CA PRO A 88 19.62 -1.70 -12.37
C PRO A 88 19.33 -1.32 -10.91
N ALA A 89 20.36 -0.78 -10.25
CA ALA A 89 20.25 -0.23 -8.90
C ALA A 89 19.11 0.80 -8.84
N GLY A 90 18.13 0.56 -7.95
CA GLY A 90 16.99 1.47 -7.75
C GLY A 90 15.62 0.82 -7.59
N GLY A 91 15.40 -0.39 -8.12
CA GLY A 91 14.26 -1.26 -7.81
C GLY A 91 12.84 -0.64 -7.87
N ARG A 92 11.86 -1.37 -7.34
CA ARG A 92 10.54 -0.84 -6.99
C ARG A 92 10.51 -0.57 -5.49
N LEU A 93 10.47 0.71 -5.13
CA LEU A 93 10.35 1.14 -3.74
C LEU A 93 8.87 1.30 -3.42
N TYR A 94 8.38 0.54 -2.44
CA TYR A 94 7.00 0.59 -2.01
C TYR A 94 6.84 1.62 -0.90
N PHE A 95 5.85 2.48 -1.06
CA PHE A 95 5.46 3.51 -0.11
C PHE A 95 3.98 3.33 0.23
N GLN A 96 3.64 3.56 1.49
CA GLN A 96 2.25 3.52 1.95
C GLN A 96 1.94 4.70 2.86
N ARG A 97 0.69 5.16 2.82
CA ARG A 97 0.08 6.03 3.83
C ARG A 97 -0.83 5.18 4.69
N LEU A 98 -0.65 5.25 6.00
CA LEU A 98 -1.48 4.52 6.95
C LEU A 98 -2.56 5.43 7.50
N LYS A 99 -3.77 4.88 7.63
CA LYS A 99 -4.84 5.45 8.42
C LYS A 99 -5.06 4.55 9.63
N ILE A 100 -4.95 5.12 10.82
CA ILE A 100 -5.20 4.41 12.07
C ILE A 100 -6.40 5.04 12.73
N THR A 101 -7.41 4.23 13.04
CA THR A 101 -8.64 4.66 13.71
C THR A 101 -8.74 3.95 15.05
N VAL A 102 -9.02 4.71 16.12
CA VAL A 102 -9.29 4.16 17.45
C VAL A 102 -10.75 4.39 17.82
N ARG A 103 -11.50 3.31 17.98
CA ARG A 103 -12.93 3.34 18.33
C ARG A 103 -13.15 2.84 19.75
N GLU A 104 -14.19 3.35 20.37
CA GLU A 104 -14.65 2.85 21.65
C GLU A 104 -15.51 1.60 21.42
N VAL A 105 -15.23 0.55 22.21
CA VAL A 105 -15.98 -0.72 22.19
C VAL A 105 -16.26 -1.16 23.61
N GLU A 106 -17.16 -2.12 23.79
CA GLU A 106 -17.46 -2.66 25.11
C GLU A 106 -16.19 -3.23 25.75
N GLY A 107 -15.81 -2.70 26.92
CA GLY A 107 -14.61 -3.14 27.64
C GLY A 107 -13.28 -2.50 27.20
N GLY A 108 -13.29 -1.52 26.29
CA GLY A 108 -12.07 -0.76 25.95
C GLY A 108 -12.10 -0.04 24.61
N SER A 109 -11.09 -0.32 23.79
CA SER A 109 -10.89 0.32 22.49
C SER A 109 -10.54 -0.68 21.41
N GLU A 110 -11.05 -0.47 20.20
CA GLU A 110 -10.64 -1.17 18.98
C GLU A 110 -9.69 -0.27 18.19
N VAL A 111 -8.56 -0.82 17.74
CA VAL A 111 -7.64 -0.15 16.83
C VAL A 111 -7.76 -0.82 15.47
N THR A 112 -7.98 -0.01 14.44
CA THR A 112 -7.98 -0.44 13.03
C THR A 112 -6.83 0.23 12.29
N VAL A 113 -6.03 -0.56 11.57
CA VAL A 113 -4.95 -0.08 10.71
C VAL A 113 -5.31 -0.34 9.25
N GLU A 114 -5.34 0.72 8.45
CA GLU A 114 -5.68 0.66 7.02
C GLU A 114 -4.56 1.29 6.19
N SER A 115 -4.35 0.77 4.98
CA SER A 115 -3.59 1.51 3.97
C SER A 115 -4.52 2.52 3.29
N ALA A 116 -4.29 3.81 3.54
CA ALA A 116 -5.03 4.89 2.92
C ALA A 116 -4.65 5.07 1.44
N ASP A 117 -3.36 5.02 1.14
CA ASP A 117 -2.82 5.10 -0.23
C ASP A 117 -1.56 4.26 -0.37
N LEU A 118 -1.30 3.82 -1.60
CA LEU A 118 -0.15 3.01 -1.96
C LEU A 118 0.54 3.54 -3.22
N GLU A 119 1.87 3.54 -3.19
CA GLU A 119 2.69 4.00 -4.31
C GLU A 119 3.93 3.16 -4.50
N ILE A 120 4.28 2.93 -5.77
CA ILE A 120 5.63 2.54 -6.13
C ILE A 120 6.37 3.78 -6.62
N ARG A 121 7.56 4.00 -6.10
CA ARG A 121 8.51 4.98 -6.63
C ARG A 121 9.70 4.22 -7.20
N SER A 122 10.00 4.48 -8.45
CA SER A 122 11.17 3.91 -9.12
C SER A 122 12.16 5.01 -9.45
N SER A 123 13.43 4.78 -9.12
CA SER A 123 14.54 5.60 -9.58
C SER A 123 15.47 4.74 -10.42
N TYR A 124 15.75 5.15 -11.66
CA TYR A 124 16.72 4.48 -12.52
C TYR A 124 17.90 5.41 -12.75
N ALA A 125 19.11 4.88 -12.57
CA ALA A 125 20.33 5.51 -13.05
C ALA A 125 20.78 4.80 -14.32
N TYR A 126 20.99 5.53 -15.41
CA TYR A 126 21.57 5.00 -16.65
C TYR A 126 22.77 5.83 -17.06
N ASP A 127 23.81 5.14 -17.55
CA ASP A 127 24.99 5.77 -18.12
C ASP A 127 24.80 5.89 -19.64
N GLU A 128 24.79 7.12 -20.14
CA GLU A 128 24.78 7.41 -21.56
C GLU A 128 26.02 8.25 -21.91
N GLY A 129 27.05 7.57 -22.44
CA GLY A 129 28.29 8.24 -22.86
C GLY A 129 29.14 8.79 -21.71
N GLY A 130 29.16 8.14 -20.54
CA GLY A 130 29.94 8.55 -19.36
C GLY A 130 29.21 9.54 -18.44
N LYS A 131 27.91 9.78 -18.67
CA LYS A 131 27.06 10.64 -17.84
C LYS A 131 25.94 9.83 -17.19
N VAL A 132 25.85 9.90 -15.87
CA VAL A 132 24.78 9.27 -15.10
C VAL A 132 23.53 10.15 -15.13
N ASN A 133 22.49 9.66 -15.80
CA ASN A 133 21.17 10.28 -15.83
C ASN A 133 20.22 9.59 -14.85
N TYR A 134 19.35 10.36 -14.20
CA TYR A 134 18.37 9.85 -13.22
C TYR A 134 16.95 10.02 -13.73
N PHE A 135 16.18 8.93 -13.77
CA PHE A 135 14.75 8.95 -14.05
C PHE A 135 13.96 8.57 -12.79
N LYS A 136 13.01 9.41 -12.38
CA LYS A 136 12.11 9.15 -11.25
C LYS A 136 10.67 9.06 -11.72
N LYS A 137 9.95 8.00 -11.33
CA LYS A 137 8.52 7.83 -11.65
C LYS A 137 7.74 7.32 -10.46
N ARG A 138 6.50 7.81 -10.32
CA ARG A 138 5.51 7.45 -9.29
C ARG A 138 4.37 6.66 -9.95
N TYR A 139 3.97 5.58 -9.31
CA TYR A 139 2.89 4.69 -9.76
C TYR A 139 1.89 4.52 -8.60
N PRO A 140 0.80 5.30 -8.56
CA PRO A 140 -0.28 5.13 -7.58
C PRO A 140 -1.05 3.81 -7.80
N TYR A 141 -1.50 3.18 -6.73
CA TYR A 141 -2.22 1.90 -6.79
C TYR A 141 -3.55 2.00 -7.53
N GLU A 142 -4.27 3.12 -7.41
CA GLU A 142 -5.57 3.32 -8.06
C GLU A 142 -5.45 3.31 -9.60
N HIS A 143 -4.27 3.65 -10.12
CA HIS A 143 -4.00 3.72 -11.55
C HIS A 143 -3.24 2.50 -12.09
N TYR A 144 -2.46 1.83 -11.25
CA TYR A 144 -1.58 0.73 -11.64
C TYR A 144 -1.66 -0.48 -10.68
N PRO A 145 -2.85 -1.03 -10.39
CA PRO A 145 -3.00 -2.04 -9.34
C PRO A 145 -2.20 -3.31 -9.63
N GLY A 146 -2.11 -3.72 -10.90
CA GLY A 146 -1.33 -4.90 -11.32
C GLY A 146 0.19 -4.77 -11.16
N MET A 147 0.73 -3.61 -10.77
CA MET A 147 2.15 -3.44 -10.48
C MET A 147 2.54 -3.81 -9.04
N PHE A 148 1.56 -3.92 -8.15
CA PHE A 148 1.77 -4.12 -6.73
C PHE A 148 1.73 -5.60 -6.36
N ASP A 149 2.60 -5.99 -5.44
CA ASP A 149 2.59 -7.31 -4.83
C ASP A 149 1.82 -7.17 -3.51
N LEU A 150 0.53 -7.53 -3.51
CA LEU A 150 -0.35 -7.30 -2.37
C LEU A 150 0.03 -8.15 -1.15
N ASP A 151 0.71 -9.29 -1.35
CA ASP A 151 1.21 -10.09 -0.22
C ASP A 151 2.34 -9.36 0.53
N VAL A 152 3.11 -8.50 -0.15
CA VAL A 152 4.08 -7.62 0.52
C VAL A 152 3.37 -6.54 1.32
N VAL A 153 2.34 -5.92 0.74
CA VAL A 153 1.58 -4.87 1.40
C VAL A 153 0.85 -5.42 2.63
N ASN A 154 0.12 -6.52 2.48
CA ASN A 154 -0.62 -7.15 3.56
C ASN A 154 0.31 -7.63 4.68
N ARG A 155 1.50 -8.16 4.35
CA ARG A 155 2.51 -8.51 5.38
C ARG A 155 2.97 -7.28 6.16
N GLU A 156 3.22 -6.17 5.49
CA GLU A 156 3.60 -4.92 6.17
C GLU A 156 2.48 -4.43 7.08
N LEU A 157 1.23 -4.36 6.59
CA LEU A 157 0.08 -3.96 7.39
C LEU A 157 -0.09 -4.83 8.64
N ASN A 158 0.02 -6.16 8.46
CA ASN A 158 -0.01 -7.10 9.57
C ASN A 158 1.17 -6.93 10.54
N SER A 159 2.36 -6.59 10.06
CA SER A 159 3.51 -6.30 10.92
C SER A 159 3.25 -5.08 11.78
N VAL A 160 2.84 -3.96 11.17
CA VAL A 160 2.52 -2.72 11.90
C VAL A 160 1.38 -2.96 12.91
N GLY A 161 0.33 -3.68 12.51
CA GLY A 161 -0.77 -4.03 13.41
C GLY A 161 -0.30 -4.83 14.62
N ARG A 162 0.54 -5.85 14.43
CA ARG A 162 1.09 -6.66 15.52
C ARG A 162 2.03 -5.88 16.44
N ASP A 163 2.85 -4.99 15.87
CA ASP A 163 3.77 -4.16 16.65
C ASP A 163 3.00 -3.19 17.56
N LEU A 164 1.95 -2.56 17.04
CA LEU A 164 1.05 -1.71 17.81
C LEU A 164 0.29 -2.52 18.87
N GLU A 165 -0.28 -3.67 18.51
CA GLU A 165 -1.01 -4.54 19.44
C GLU A 165 -0.11 -4.97 20.61
N THR A 166 1.10 -5.44 20.30
CA THR A 166 2.07 -5.89 21.30
C THR A 166 2.43 -4.74 22.24
N ALA A 167 2.77 -3.57 21.70
CA ALA A 167 3.15 -2.42 22.50
C ALA A 167 2.02 -1.93 23.42
N LEU A 168 0.77 -1.95 22.93
CA LEU A 168 -0.41 -1.55 23.70
C LEU A 168 -0.75 -2.56 24.81
N ARG A 169 -0.60 -3.87 24.55
CA ARG A 169 -0.87 -4.93 25.54
C ARG A 169 0.20 -5.02 26.63
N THR A 170 1.48 -4.97 26.26
CA THR A 170 2.59 -5.09 27.23
C THR A 170 2.74 -3.84 28.11
N GLY A 171 2.14 -2.71 27.68
CA GLY A 171 2.42 -1.40 28.23
C GLY A 171 3.82 -0.97 27.79
N VAL A 172 3.91 0.21 27.19
CA VAL A 172 5.21 0.81 26.92
C VAL A 172 5.91 0.97 28.27
N ARG A 173 6.89 0.09 28.56
CA ARG A 173 7.84 0.30 29.65
C ARG A 173 8.58 1.58 29.29
N ASN A 174 8.06 2.71 29.75
CA ASN A 174 8.76 3.98 29.72
C ASN A 174 10.01 3.79 30.59
N GLY A 175 11.11 3.42 29.95
CA GLY A 175 12.43 3.72 30.48
C GLY A 175 12.55 5.23 30.56
N GLN A 176 12.90 5.69 31.75
CA GLN A 176 13.33 7.04 32.05
C GLN A 176 14.37 7.56 31.06
#